data_AF-A0A920FML5-F1
#
_entry.id   AF-A0A920FML5-F1
#
_cell.length_a   1.000
_cell.length_b   1.000
_cell.length_c   1.000
_cell.angle_alpha   90.00
_cell.angle_beta   90.00
_cell.angle_gamma   90.00
#
_symmetry.space_group_name_H-M   'P 1'
#
loop_
_entity.id
_entity.type
_entity.pdbx_description
1 polymer ?
#
loop_
_entity_poly.entity_id
_entity_poly.type
_entity_poly.pdbx_seq_one_letter_code
_entity_poly.pdbx_strand_id
1 'polypeptide(L)'
;MDGEQDILDWLLEPLTQNDLQRFGRHTDPSVNCHGKTLHQSLDTSILDLADDIAYGVHDLEDAVALKLYTREQWQEIHQSLDPNWVSRMELTNLEDDLFEKNPSSGHSRKQAVGAMVHALIQSAEIQENPEFEEPLLHWKVSLPEVPRMFLESLKDSVSRHVIQRNTVQSATFRGHRMLVEIFQVLLEEADRLLPERFGSQWKNAEDESQGNRVICDYMAGMTDQYANRIYSRFFLPNEGSVFDRI
;
A
#
# COMPACT_ATOMS: atom_id res chain seq x y z
N MET A 1 -19.26 5.88 -9.42
CA MET A 1 -19.66 5.04 -8.27
C MET A 1 -19.85 6.03 -7.15
N ASP A 2 -21.07 6.55 -7.01
CA ASP A 2 -21.31 7.84 -6.34
C ASP A 2 -22.08 7.62 -5.03
N GLY A 3 -21.85 6.48 -4.37
CA GLY A 3 -22.55 6.09 -3.15
C GLY A 3 -22.16 6.89 -1.90
N GLU A 4 -21.14 7.73 -2.00
CA GLU A 4 -20.60 8.57 -0.92
C GLU A 4 -20.52 10.05 -1.35
N GLN A 5 -21.29 10.44 -2.37
CA GLN A 5 -21.24 11.80 -2.92
C GLN A 5 -21.64 12.84 -1.87
N ASP A 6 -22.58 12.52 -0.99
CA ASP A 6 -23.00 13.36 0.13
C ASP A 6 -21.86 13.61 1.13
N ILE A 7 -21.07 12.58 1.44
CA ILE A 7 -19.89 12.68 2.29
C ILE A 7 -18.81 13.52 1.61
N LEU A 8 -18.58 13.30 0.32
CA LEU A 8 -17.61 14.07 -0.46
C LEU A 8 -18.01 15.55 -0.53
N ASP A 9 -19.28 15.83 -0.81
CA ASP A 9 -19.82 17.19 -0.87
C ASP A 9 -19.66 17.90 0.48
N TRP A 10 -19.95 17.21 1.58
CA TRP A 10 -19.74 17.72 2.94
C TRP A 10 -18.27 18.00 3.25
N LEU A 11 -17.35 17.11 2.85
CA LEU A 11 -15.91 17.30 3.04
C LEU A 11 -15.37 18.50 2.26
N LEU A 12 -15.92 18.76 1.08
CA LEU A 12 -15.47 19.83 0.18
C LEU A 12 -16.18 21.17 0.42
N GLU A 13 -17.29 21.19 1.17
CA GLU A 13 -18.09 22.39 1.49
C GLU A 13 -17.26 23.58 2.00
N PRO A 14 -16.22 23.41 2.85
CA PRO A 14 -15.43 24.52 3.35
C PRO A 14 -14.50 25.17 2.32
N LEU A 15 -14.19 24.48 1.21
CA LEU A 15 -13.18 24.94 0.25
C LEU A 15 -13.68 26.09 -0.62
N THR A 16 -12.76 27.02 -0.94
CA THR A 16 -13.05 28.04 -1.96
C THR A 16 -13.23 27.38 -3.34
N GLN A 17 -13.91 28.06 -4.27
CA GLN A 17 -14.06 27.53 -5.63
C GLN A 17 -12.71 27.31 -6.34
N ASN A 18 -11.71 28.15 -6.06
CA ASN A 18 -10.37 28.01 -6.61
C ASN A 18 -9.67 26.76 -6.03
N ASP A 19 -9.73 26.59 -4.71
CA ASP A 19 -9.13 25.42 -4.04
C ASP A 19 -9.81 24.12 -4.49
N LEU A 20 -11.15 24.09 -4.59
CA LEU A 20 -11.90 22.92 -5.03
C LEU A 20 -11.53 22.51 -6.47
N GLN A 21 -11.42 23.48 -7.40
CA GLN A 21 -11.01 23.20 -8.77
C GLN A 21 -9.58 22.69 -8.88
N ARG A 22 -8.67 23.14 -8.01
CA ARG A 22 -7.28 22.68 -7.99
C ARG A 22 -7.17 21.32 -7.34
N PHE A 23 -7.74 21.16 -6.15
CA PHE A 23 -7.69 19.93 -5.37
C PHE A 23 -8.27 18.73 -6.13
N GLY A 24 -9.36 18.95 -6.88
CA GLY A 24 -9.99 17.92 -7.72
C GLY A 24 -9.18 17.49 -8.96
N ARG A 25 -8.01 18.10 -9.24
CA ARG A 25 -7.20 17.72 -10.39
C ARG A 25 -6.51 16.38 -10.16
N HIS A 26 -6.58 15.53 -11.18
CA HIS A 26 -5.89 14.26 -11.23
C HIS A 26 -5.26 14.06 -12.61
N THR A 27 -4.28 13.17 -12.70
CA THR A 27 -3.80 12.67 -13.99
C THR A 27 -4.89 11.82 -14.65
N ASP A 28 -4.91 11.78 -15.98
CA ASP A 28 -5.81 10.89 -16.69
C ASP A 28 -5.40 9.42 -16.45
N PRO A 29 -6.35 8.52 -16.17
CA PRO A 29 -6.07 7.10 -16.15
C PRO A 29 -5.64 6.63 -17.54
N SER A 30 -4.67 5.72 -17.59
CA SER A 30 -4.26 5.02 -18.79
C SER A 30 -4.64 3.54 -18.71
N VAL A 31 -4.44 2.80 -19.80
CA VAL A 31 -4.70 1.34 -19.84
C VAL A 31 -3.97 0.58 -18.73
N ASN A 32 -2.80 1.06 -18.30
CA ASN A 32 -1.94 0.38 -17.32
C ASN A 32 -1.82 1.10 -15.98
N CYS A 33 -2.36 2.31 -15.84
CA CYS A 33 -2.20 3.13 -14.64
C CYS A 33 -3.51 3.83 -14.27
N HIS A 34 -3.86 3.79 -13.00
CA HIS A 34 -4.93 4.62 -12.47
C HIS A 34 -4.55 6.11 -12.48
N GLY A 35 -5.56 6.98 -12.56
CA GLY A 35 -5.37 8.40 -12.36
C GLY A 35 -4.91 8.67 -10.93
N LYS A 36 -4.00 9.63 -10.75
CA LYS A 36 -3.49 10.06 -9.43
C LYS A 36 -3.89 11.50 -9.18
N THR A 37 -4.35 11.79 -7.98
CA THR A 37 -4.57 13.17 -7.55
C THR A 37 -3.26 13.95 -7.62
N LEU A 38 -3.33 15.22 -8.03
CA LEU A 38 -2.15 16.09 -8.11
C LEU A 38 -1.84 16.77 -6.77
N HIS A 39 -2.82 16.83 -5.89
CA HIS A 39 -2.76 17.53 -4.62
C HIS A 39 -3.31 16.66 -3.50
N GLN A 40 -2.86 16.95 -2.29
CA GLN A 40 -3.23 16.28 -1.06
C GLN A 40 -3.14 17.29 0.09
N SER A 41 -3.88 17.06 1.16
CA SER A 41 -3.78 17.88 2.37
C SER A 41 -2.47 17.61 3.10
N LEU A 42 -2.14 18.46 4.07
CA LEU A 42 -1.00 18.27 4.96
C LEU A 42 -1.06 16.89 5.63
N ASP A 43 -2.20 16.52 6.21
CA ASP A 43 -2.38 15.26 6.94
C ASP A 43 -2.21 14.05 6.01
N THR A 44 -2.75 14.10 4.80
CA THR A 44 -2.56 13.05 3.80
C THR A 44 -1.10 12.99 3.36
N SER A 45 -0.41 14.12 3.19
CA SER A 45 1.03 14.10 2.83
C SER A 45 1.92 13.53 3.92
N ILE A 46 1.54 13.72 5.20
CA ILE A 46 2.21 13.09 6.33
C ILE A 46 1.96 11.59 6.31
N LEU A 47 0.71 11.18 6.09
CA LEU A 47 0.32 9.76 6.03
C LEU A 47 1.03 9.05 4.87
N ASP A 48 1.00 9.60 3.67
CA ASP A 48 1.65 9.06 2.48
C ASP A 48 3.17 8.93 2.69
N LEU A 49 3.82 9.97 3.23
CA LEU A 49 5.25 9.91 3.49
C LEU A 49 5.60 8.90 4.59
N ALA A 50 4.81 8.83 5.66
CA ALA A 50 4.99 7.85 6.72
C ALA A 50 4.86 6.42 6.18
N ASP A 51 3.87 6.18 5.32
CA ASP A 51 3.65 4.89 4.66
C ASP A 51 4.80 4.54 3.71
N ASP A 52 5.24 5.49 2.89
CA ASP A 52 6.38 5.32 1.99
C ASP A 52 7.67 4.96 2.74
N ILE A 53 7.96 5.64 3.86
CA ILE A 53 9.10 5.33 4.72
C ILE A 53 8.95 3.94 5.35
N ALA A 54 7.77 3.63 5.90
CA ALA A 54 7.52 2.36 6.56
C ALA A 54 7.69 1.18 5.60
N TYR A 55 6.99 1.17 4.46
CA TYR A 55 7.11 0.10 3.48
C TYR A 55 8.51 0.03 2.86
N GLY A 56 9.08 1.18 2.47
CA GLY A 56 10.39 1.21 1.83
C GLY A 56 11.51 0.62 2.70
N VAL A 57 11.46 0.84 4.02
CA VAL A 57 12.50 0.33 4.95
C VAL A 57 12.15 -1.05 5.51
N HIS A 58 10.90 -1.31 5.92
CA HIS A 58 10.53 -2.61 6.50
C HIS A 58 10.48 -3.74 5.47
N ASP A 59 10.11 -3.47 4.22
CA ASP A 59 10.18 -4.52 3.18
C ASP A 59 11.63 -4.97 2.95
N LEU A 60 12.60 -4.06 3.06
CA LEU A 60 14.02 -4.41 3.07
C LEU A 60 14.39 -5.24 4.30
N GLU A 61 13.95 -4.83 5.50
CA GLU A 61 14.18 -5.58 6.75
C GLU A 61 13.72 -7.04 6.61
N ASP A 62 12.49 -7.23 6.18
CA ASP A 62 11.87 -8.54 6.00
C ASP A 62 12.59 -9.34 4.92
N ALA A 63 12.95 -8.71 3.80
CA ALA A 63 13.68 -9.37 2.74
C ALA A 63 15.07 -9.86 3.19
N VAL A 64 15.78 -9.07 4.01
CA VAL A 64 17.06 -9.48 4.61
C VAL A 64 16.84 -10.59 5.64
N ALA A 65 15.84 -10.46 6.52
CA ALA A 65 15.51 -11.44 7.55
C ALA A 65 15.13 -12.81 6.94
N LEU A 66 14.39 -12.80 5.83
CA LEU A 66 13.98 -13.98 5.07
C LEU A 66 15.08 -14.50 4.13
N LYS A 67 16.26 -13.87 4.11
CA LYS A 67 17.41 -14.21 3.23
C LYS A 67 17.05 -14.15 1.74
N LEU A 68 16.07 -13.33 1.39
CA LEU A 68 15.69 -13.03 0.02
C LEU A 68 16.55 -11.91 -0.56
N TYR A 69 17.13 -11.07 0.28
CA TYR A 69 17.98 -9.96 -0.11
C TYR A 69 19.41 -10.13 0.44
N THR A 70 20.43 -9.90 -0.40
CA THR A 70 21.84 -10.16 -0.07
C THR A 70 22.67 -8.89 0.04
N ARG A 71 23.84 -9.00 0.68
CA ARG A 71 24.80 -7.91 0.80
C ARG A 71 25.29 -7.41 -0.56
N GLU A 72 25.40 -8.29 -1.55
CA GLU A 72 25.79 -7.93 -2.90
C GLU A 72 24.72 -7.06 -3.58
N GLN A 73 23.44 -7.34 -3.35
CA GLN A 73 22.33 -6.53 -3.87
C GLN A 73 22.27 -5.16 -3.21
N TRP A 74 22.59 -5.08 -1.91
CA TRP A 74 22.69 -3.81 -1.18
C TRP A 74 23.69 -2.83 -1.81
N GLN A 75 24.73 -3.34 -2.48
CA GLN A 75 25.72 -2.48 -3.13
C GLN A 75 25.10 -1.56 -4.19
N GLU A 76 23.96 -1.94 -4.79
CA GLU A 76 23.21 -1.07 -5.71
C GLU A 76 22.73 0.21 -5.01
N ILE A 77 22.29 0.11 -3.76
CA ILE A 77 21.86 1.24 -2.93
C ILE A 77 23.08 1.97 -2.38
N HIS A 78 24.05 1.24 -1.84
CA HIS A 78 25.23 1.82 -1.22
C HIS A 78 26.00 2.75 -2.17
N GLN A 79 26.06 2.40 -3.47
CA GLN A 79 26.72 3.22 -4.49
C GLN A 79 25.98 4.52 -4.84
N SER A 80 24.66 4.58 -4.61
CA SER A 80 23.86 5.79 -4.85
C SER A 80 23.72 6.69 -3.62
N LEU A 81 24.24 6.26 -2.46
CA LEU A 81 24.21 7.05 -1.24
C LEU A 81 25.05 8.33 -1.35
N ASP A 82 24.44 9.47 -0.98
CA ASP A 82 25.18 10.71 -0.81
C ASP A 82 26.03 10.65 0.47
N PRO A 83 27.37 10.76 0.38
CA PRO A 83 28.26 10.62 1.54
C PRO A 83 28.06 11.72 2.60
N ASN A 84 27.66 12.93 2.20
CA ASN A 84 27.45 14.03 3.13
C ASN A 84 26.19 13.80 3.96
N TRP A 85 25.13 13.31 3.33
CA TRP A 85 23.89 12.94 4.03
C TRP A 85 24.13 11.75 4.96
N VAL A 86 24.80 10.69 4.49
CA VAL A 86 25.17 9.53 5.32
C VAL A 86 25.98 9.94 6.54
N SER A 87 26.99 10.80 6.36
CA SER A 87 27.80 11.28 7.49
C SER A 87 27.01 12.16 8.45
N ARG A 88 26.08 12.99 7.94
CA ARG A 88 25.26 13.89 8.77
C ARG A 88 24.23 13.13 9.60
N MET A 89 23.69 12.05 9.03
CA MET A 89 22.66 11.20 9.65
C MET A 89 23.26 9.97 10.38
N GLU A 90 24.59 9.90 10.50
CA GLU A 90 25.31 8.82 11.20
C GLU A 90 25.02 7.40 10.66
N LEU A 91 24.82 7.28 9.34
CA LEU A 91 24.42 6.04 8.65
C LEU A 91 25.60 5.17 8.16
N THR A 92 26.80 5.34 8.72
CA THR A 92 28.02 4.74 8.16
C THR A 92 28.11 3.22 8.29
N ASN A 93 27.39 2.63 9.25
CA ASN A 93 27.49 1.20 9.58
C ASN A 93 26.31 0.36 9.07
N LEU A 94 25.42 0.94 8.25
CA LEU A 94 24.18 0.29 7.82
C LEU A 94 24.41 -1.11 7.22
N GLU A 95 25.41 -1.27 6.35
CA GLU A 95 25.66 -2.55 5.70
C GLU A 95 26.07 -3.64 6.69
N ASP A 96 26.89 -3.29 7.68
CA ASP A 96 27.35 -4.24 8.69
C ASP A 96 26.23 -4.62 9.64
N ASP A 97 25.45 -3.64 10.07
CA ASP A 97 24.31 -3.85 10.97
C ASP A 97 23.17 -4.63 10.29
N LEU A 98 22.88 -4.39 9.01
CA LEU A 98 21.85 -5.10 8.26
C LEU A 98 22.18 -6.58 8.06
N PHE A 99 23.43 -6.90 7.72
CA PHE A 99 23.84 -8.23 7.27
C PHE A 99 24.70 -9.01 8.28
N GLU A 100 24.72 -8.59 9.54
CA GLU A 100 25.51 -9.23 10.59
C GLU A 100 25.15 -10.72 10.75
N LYS A 101 26.16 -11.59 10.91
CA LYS A 101 25.99 -13.06 10.97
C LYS A 101 26.24 -13.65 12.36
N ASN A 102 25.65 -13.03 13.39
CA ASN A 102 25.78 -13.50 14.78
C ASN A 102 24.40 -13.70 15.44
N PRO A 103 24.34 -14.27 16.67
CA PRO A 103 23.08 -14.46 17.39
C PRO A 103 22.30 -13.16 17.66
N SER A 104 22.99 -12.01 17.69
CA SER A 104 22.40 -10.67 17.86
C SER A 104 22.02 -9.99 16.55
N SER A 105 22.12 -10.68 15.40
CA SER A 105 21.83 -10.12 14.07
C SER A 105 20.43 -9.50 13.94
N GLY A 106 19.45 -9.98 14.71
CA GLY A 106 18.13 -9.37 14.78
C GLY A 106 18.10 -8.00 15.46
N HIS A 107 18.99 -7.74 16.44
CA HIS A 107 19.09 -6.44 17.10
C HIS A 107 19.83 -5.43 16.23
N SER A 108 20.96 -5.80 15.64
CA SER A 108 21.74 -4.92 14.75
C SER A 108 20.93 -4.52 13.52
N ARG A 109 20.20 -5.47 12.90
CA ARG A 109 19.30 -5.16 11.78
C ARG A 109 18.21 -4.16 12.19
N LYS A 110 17.59 -4.34 13.37
CA LYS A 110 16.59 -3.38 13.88
C LYS A 110 17.19 -2.01 14.15
N GLN A 111 18.44 -1.95 14.59
CA GLN A 111 19.15 -0.69 14.79
C GLN A 111 19.39 0.02 13.45
N ALA A 112 19.84 -0.70 12.42
CA ALA A 112 19.99 -0.15 11.07
C ALA A 112 18.66 0.36 10.49
N VAL A 113 17.59 -0.43 10.64
CA VAL A 113 16.22 -0.05 10.23
C VAL A 113 15.76 1.20 10.96
N GLY A 114 15.93 1.24 12.28
CA GLY A 114 15.61 2.42 13.09
C GLY A 114 16.40 3.65 12.68
N ALA A 115 17.69 3.50 12.34
CA ALA A 115 18.53 4.60 11.86
C ALA A 115 18.07 5.12 10.49
N MET A 116 17.71 4.24 9.55
CA MET A 116 17.16 4.65 8.25
C MET A 116 15.83 5.39 8.40
N VAL A 117 14.89 4.85 9.18
CA VAL A 117 13.60 5.50 9.47
C VAL A 117 13.83 6.86 10.12
N HIS A 118 14.71 6.94 11.12
CA HIS A 118 15.04 8.18 11.81
C HIS A 118 15.61 9.23 10.86
N ALA A 119 16.58 8.85 10.02
CA ALA A 119 17.20 9.75 9.06
C ALA A 119 16.20 10.30 8.03
N LEU A 120 15.27 9.46 7.55
CA LEU A 120 14.21 9.87 6.62
C LEU A 120 13.24 10.84 7.29
N ILE A 121 12.76 10.54 8.50
CA ILE A 121 11.87 11.42 9.26
C ILE A 121 12.56 12.76 9.56
N GLN A 122 13.82 12.73 10.00
CA GLN A 122 14.58 13.94 10.31
C GLN A 122 14.85 14.80 9.07
N SER A 123 14.89 14.18 7.88
CA SER A 123 15.07 14.89 6.62
C SER A 123 13.78 15.43 6.02
N ALA A 124 12.61 15.08 6.57
CA ALA A 124 11.34 15.55 6.05
C ALA A 124 11.17 17.06 6.29
N GLU A 125 10.69 17.77 5.27
CA GLU A 125 10.50 19.20 5.30
C GLU A 125 9.04 19.56 5.04
N ILE A 126 8.53 20.51 5.81
CA ILE A 126 7.24 21.15 5.56
C ILE A 126 7.46 22.25 4.52
N GLN A 127 6.69 22.21 3.44
CA GLN A 127 6.75 23.15 2.33
C GLN A 127 5.40 23.87 2.18
N GLU A 128 5.47 25.17 1.86
CA GLU A 128 4.32 25.95 1.46
C GLU A 128 3.86 25.55 0.05
N ASN A 129 2.56 25.55 -0.13
CA ASN A 129 1.85 25.40 -1.37
C ASN A 129 0.96 26.64 -1.55
N PRO A 130 1.54 27.78 -1.98
CA PRO A 130 0.84 29.06 -2.05
C PRO A 130 -0.29 29.09 -3.09
N GLU A 131 -0.48 27.99 -3.82
CA GLU A 131 -1.60 27.80 -4.73
C GLU A 131 -2.95 27.61 -4.04
N PHE A 132 -2.94 27.30 -2.73
CA PHE A 132 -4.14 27.07 -1.94
C PHE A 132 -4.31 28.12 -0.83
N GLU A 133 -5.56 28.53 -0.62
CA GLU A 133 -5.95 29.44 0.46
C GLU A 133 -6.29 28.67 1.74
N GLU A 134 -6.95 27.51 1.61
CA GLU A 134 -7.26 26.62 2.73
C GLU A 134 -5.99 26.16 3.47
N PRO A 135 -5.84 26.45 4.77
CA PRO A 135 -4.66 26.07 5.55
C PRO A 135 -4.27 24.60 5.46
N LEU A 136 -5.25 23.68 5.39
CA LEU A 136 -4.97 22.24 5.28
C LEU A 136 -4.38 21.83 3.93
N LEU A 137 -4.59 22.62 2.87
CA LEU A 137 -4.05 22.38 1.52
C LEU A 137 -2.81 23.24 1.21
N HIS A 138 -2.60 24.30 2.01
CA HIS A 138 -1.48 25.23 1.89
C HIS A 138 -0.14 24.62 2.31
N TRP A 139 -0.14 23.54 3.07
CA TRP A 139 1.08 22.90 3.57
C TRP A 139 1.17 21.47 3.08
N LYS A 140 2.40 21.02 2.80
CA LYS A 140 2.69 19.61 2.55
C LYS A 140 4.01 19.21 3.19
N VAL A 141 4.13 17.93 3.54
CA VAL A 141 5.43 17.34 3.91
C VAL A 141 6.02 16.65 2.69
N SER A 142 7.33 16.76 2.51
CA SER A 142 8.04 15.99 1.49
C SER A 142 9.50 15.75 1.88
N LEU A 143 10.13 14.78 1.22
CA LEU A 143 11.56 14.56 1.32
C LEU A 143 12.33 15.41 0.29
N PRO A 144 13.43 16.07 0.69
CA PRO A 144 14.41 16.62 -0.23
C PRO A 144 14.98 15.56 -1.17
N GLU A 145 15.63 16.00 -2.24
CA GLU A 145 16.09 15.12 -3.33
C GLU A 145 16.92 13.93 -2.84
N VAL A 146 17.95 14.16 -2.02
CA VAL A 146 18.87 13.12 -1.53
C VAL A 146 18.16 12.01 -0.72
N PRO A 147 17.45 12.30 0.39
CA PRO A 147 16.73 11.27 1.16
C PRO A 147 15.59 10.64 0.36
N ARG A 148 14.93 11.39 -0.54
CA ARG A 148 13.91 10.82 -1.44
C ARG A 148 14.51 9.78 -2.37
N MET A 149 15.64 10.08 -3.02
CA MET A 149 16.35 9.14 -3.88
C MET A 149 16.83 7.90 -3.13
N PHE A 150 17.25 8.05 -1.87
CA PHE A 150 17.58 6.91 -1.02
C PHE A 150 16.35 6.01 -0.81
N LEU A 151 15.22 6.58 -0.39
CA LEU A 151 13.98 5.81 -0.18
C LEU A 151 13.49 5.12 -1.46
N GLU A 152 13.52 5.82 -2.59
CA GLU A 152 13.21 5.25 -3.91
C GLU A 152 14.14 4.09 -4.27
N SER A 153 15.45 4.23 -4.00
CA SER A 153 16.42 3.16 -4.23
C SER A 153 16.14 1.91 -3.39
N LEU A 154 15.67 2.08 -2.14
CA LEU A 154 15.23 0.95 -1.31
C LEU A 154 14.05 0.21 -1.96
N LYS A 155 12.99 0.96 -2.30
CA LYS A 155 11.76 0.42 -2.92
C LYS A 155 12.07 -0.28 -4.25
N ASP A 156 12.88 0.34 -5.09
CA ASP A 156 13.26 -0.20 -6.40
C ASP A 156 14.09 -1.47 -6.27
N SER A 157 15.06 -1.50 -5.36
CA SER A 157 15.93 -2.65 -5.17
C SER A 157 15.15 -3.83 -4.60
N VAL A 158 14.29 -3.61 -3.60
CA VAL A 158 13.41 -4.65 -3.04
C VAL A 158 12.40 -5.13 -4.08
N SER A 159 11.81 -4.23 -4.86
CA SER A 159 10.89 -4.60 -5.95
C SER A 159 11.55 -5.55 -6.94
N ARG A 160 12.73 -5.19 -7.45
CA ARG A 160 13.49 -5.97 -8.43
C ARG A 160 13.95 -7.32 -7.88
N HIS A 161 14.48 -7.34 -6.65
CA HIS A 161 15.17 -8.51 -6.12
C HIS A 161 14.27 -9.43 -5.29
N VAL A 162 13.09 -8.98 -4.85
CA VAL A 162 12.21 -9.70 -3.93
C VAL A 162 10.82 -9.84 -4.55
N ILE A 163 10.12 -8.73 -4.81
CA ILE A 163 8.72 -8.75 -5.24
C ILE A 163 8.59 -9.37 -6.64
N GLN A 164 9.48 -9.03 -7.56
CA GLN A 164 9.45 -9.54 -8.94
C GLN A 164 9.99 -10.97 -9.09
N ARG A 165 10.39 -11.64 -8.00
CA ARG A 165 10.78 -13.05 -8.06
C ARG A 165 9.62 -13.91 -8.52
N ASN A 166 9.92 -14.92 -9.34
CA ASN A 166 8.92 -15.87 -9.86
C ASN A 166 8.08 -16.50 -8.73
N THR A 167 8.68 -16.85 -7.60
CA THR A 167 7.96 -17.44 -6.46
C THR A 167 6.90 -16.51 -5.88
N VAL A 168 7.23 -15.22 -5.74
CA VAL A 168 6.30 -14.20 -5.24
C VAL A 168 5.23 -13.90 -6.30
N GLN A 169 5.62 -13.67 -7.55
CA GLN A 169 4.70 -13.43 -8.66
C GLN A 169 3.73 -14.60 -8.90
N SER A 170 4.19 -15.84 -8.76
CA SER A 170 3.34 -17.04 -8.83
C SER A 170 2.31 -17.08 -7.70
N ALA A 171 2.68 -16.65 -6.48
CA ALA A 171 1.74 -16.55 -5.38
C ALA A 171 0.70 -15.44 -5.63
N THR A 172 1.14 -14.25 -6.05
CA THR A 172 0.26 -13.13 -6.41
C THR A 172 -0.72 -13.50 -7.52
N PHE A 173 -0.24 -14.18 -8.57
CA PHE A 173 -1.10 -14.64 -9.67
C PHE A 173 -2.19 -15.61 -9.19
N ARG A 174 -1.82 -16.58 -8.35
CA ARG A 174 -2.80 -17.53 -7.77
C ARG A 174 -3.84 -16.81 -6.91
N GLY A 175 -3.42 -15.88 -6.06
CA GLY A 175 -4.32 -15.07 -5.24
C GLY A 175 -5.28 -14.23 -6.09
N HIS A 176 -4.76 -13.53 -7.11
CA HIS A 176 -5.58 -12.75 -8.04
C HIS A 176 -6.62 -13.63 -8.75
N ARG A 177 -6.18 -14.78 -9.29
CA ARG A 177 -7.07 -15.72 -9.97
C ARG A 177 -8.16 -16.25 -9.04
N MET A 178 -7.80 -16.61 -7.81
CA MET A 178 -8.75 -17.03 -6.78
C MET A 178 -9.82 -15.96 -6.53
N LEU A 179 -9.42 -14.70 -6.35
CA LEU A 179 -10.36 -13.60 -6.12
C LEU A 179 -11.28 -13.37 -7.33
N VAL A 180 -10.75 -13.40 -8.56
CA VAL A 180 -11.57 -13.25 -9.77
C VAL A 180 -12.60 -14.38 -9.88
N GLU A 181 -12.21 -15.62 -9.64
CA GLU A 181 -13.11 -16.78 -9.69
C GLU A 181 -14.18 -16.72 -8.58
N ILE A 182 -13.84 -16.29 -7.35
CA ILE A 182 -14.82 -16.04 -6.29
C ILE A 182 -15.81 -14.94 -6.69
N PHE A 183 -15.31 -13.82 -7.23
CA PHE A 183 -16.14 -12.71 -7.65
C PHE A 183 -17.14 -13.13 -8.72
N GLN A 184 -16.71 -13.89 -9.73
CA GLN A 184 -17.57 -14.41 -10.79
C GLN A 184 -18.70 -15.30 -10.26
N VAL A 185 -18.38 -16.24 -9.35
CA VAL A 185 -19.40 -17.10 -8.74
C VAL A 185 -20.40 -16.29 -7.92
N LEU A 186 -19.94 -15.28 -7.18
CA LEU A 186 -20.83 -14.40 -6.42
C LEU A 186 -21.68 -13.50 -7.30
N LEU A 187 -21.19 -13.07 -8.47
CA LEU A 187 -22.00 -12.33 -9.45
C LEU A 187 -23.17 -13.18 -9.97
N GLU A 188 -22.94 -14.47 -10.22
CA GLU A 188 -23.95 -15.38 -10.78
C GLU A 188 -24.99 -15.85 -9.75
N GLU A 189 -24.57 -16.09 -8.50
CA GLU A 189 -25.38 -16.77 -7.47
C GLU A 189 -25.40 -15.98 -6.13
N ALA A 190 -25.34 -14.65 -6.19
CA ALA A 190 -25.31 -13.75 -5.02
C ALA A 190 -26.43 -14.02 -4.01
N ASP A 191 -27.64 -14.34 -4.49
CA ASP A 191 -28.83 -14.58 -3.66
C ASP A 191 -28.71 -15.82 -2.76
N ARG A 192 -27.86 -16.78 -3.14
CA ARG A 192 -27.63 -18.04 -2.44
C ARG A 192 -26.31 -18.11 -1.69
N LEU A 193 -25.27 -17.48 -2.24
CA LEU A 193 -23.89 -17.67 -1.79
C LEU A 193 -23.36 -16.54 -0.92
N LEU A 194 -23.96 -15.35 -0.96
CA LEU A 194 -23.59 -14.30 -0.02
C LEU A 194 -24.07 -14.64 1.40
N PRO A 195 -23.29 -14.29 2.44
CA PRO A 195 -23.76 -14.31 3.82
C PRO A 195 -25.03 -13.49 3.98
N GLU A 196 -25.92 -13.86 4.90
CA GLU A 196 -27.24 -13.25 5.08
C GLU A 196 -27.21 -11.71 5.09
N ARG A 197 -26.29 -11.11 5.86
CA ARG A 197 -26.12 -9.65 5.93
C ARG A 197 -25.85 -9.03 4.55
N PHE A 198 -24.89 -9.56 3.80
CA PHE A 198 -24.51 -9.04 2.49
C PHE A 198 -25.55 -9.41 1.42
N GLY A 199 -26.18 -10.58 1.53
CA GLY A 199 -27.28 -10.99 0.65
C GLY A 199 -28.50 -10.09 0.79
N SER A 200 -28.83 -9.63 2.00
CA SER A 200 -29.87 -8.61 2.22
C SER A 200 -29.50 -7.26 1.61
N GLN A 201 -28.26 -6.81 1.76
CA GLN A 201 -27.79 -5.56 1.15
C GLN A 201 -27.84 -5.63 -0.37
N TRP A 202 -27.36 -6.75 -0.95
CA TRP A 202 -27.38 -6.98 -2.39
C TRP A 202 -28.80 -7.01 -2.96
N LYS A 203 -29.76 -7.64 -2.26
CA LYS A 203 -31.18 -7.65 -2.66
C LYS A 203 -31.84 -6.27 -2.62
N ASN A 204 -31.34 -5.38 -1.77
CA ASN A 204 -31.83 -4.00 -1.65
C ASN A 204 -31.07 -3.02 -2.56
N ALA A 205 -30.10 -3.48 -3.35
CA ALA A 205 -29.36 -2.63 -4.27
C ALA A 205 -30.29 -2.10 -5.38
N GLU A 206 -30.14 -0.82 -5.70
CA GLU A 206 -31.00 -0.13 -6.69
C GLU A 206 -30.59 -0.48 -8.13
N ASP A 207 -29.33 -0.81 -8.35
CA ASP A 207 -28.76 -1.16 -9.65
C ASP A 207 -27.65 -2.21 -9.54
N GLU A 208 -27.20 -2.70 -10.71
CA GLU A 208 -26.12 -3.68 -10.83
C GLU A 208 -24.80 -3.16 -10.24
N SER A 209 -24.51 -1.86 -10.35
CA SER A 209 -23.27 -1.29 -9.83
C SER A 209 -23.23 -1.33 -8.30
N GLN A 210 -24.34 -1.02 -7.64
CA GLN A 210 -24.49 -1.13 -6.19
C GLN A 210 -24.44 -2.60 -5.76
N GLY A 211 -25.07 -3.51 -6.50
CA GLY A 211 -24.98 -4.95 -6.26
C GLY A 211 -23.53 -5.45 -6.32
N ASN A 212 -22.79 -5.05 -7.35
CA ASN A 212 -21.38 -5.39 -7.52
C ASN A 212 -20.51 -4.80 -6.40
N ARG A 213 -20.84 -3.60 -5.92
CA ARG A 213 -20.16 -2.98 -4.76
C ARG A 213 -20.34 -3.80 -3.49
N VAL A 214 -21.55 -4.29 -3.20
CA VAL A 214 -21.80 -5.15 -2.02
C VAL A 214 -20.93 -6.42 -2.06
N ILE A 215 -20.76 -7.01 -3.24
CA ILE A 215 -19.88 -8.19 -3.42
C ILE A 215 -18.41 -7.78 -3.19
N CYS A 216 -17.97 -6.65 -3.74
CA CYS A 216 -16.62 -6.12 -3.50
C CYS A 216 -16.37 -5.85 -2.01
N ASP A 217 -17.31 -5.25 -1.29
CA ASP A 217 -17.18 -4.95 0.14
C ASP A 217 -17.10 -6.24 0.97
N TYR A 218 -17.91 -7.25 0.63
CA TYR A 218 -17.82 -8.57 1.25
C TYR A 218 -16.44 -9.21 1.02
N MET A 219 -15.95 -9.19 -0.22
CA MET A 219 -14.66 -9.78 -0.58
C MET A 219 -13.47 -9.02 0.03
N ALA A 220 -13.51 -7.69 0.05
CA ALA A 220 -12.48 -6.86 0.65
C ALA A 220 -12.38 -7.06 2.18
N GLY A 221 -13.48 -7.46 2.82
CA GLY A 221 -13.51 -7.82 4.24
C GLY A 221 -12.98 -9.23 4.56
N MET A 222 -12.61 -10.04 3.55
CA MET A 222 -12.09 -11.38 3.78
C MET A 222 -10.63 -11.36 4.24
N THR A 223 -10.29 -12.21 5.19
CA THR A 223 -8.88 -12.56 5.44
C THR A 223 -8.41 -13.59 4.42
N ASP A 224 -7.09 -13.70 4.21
CA ASP A 224 -6.51 -14.70 3.30
C ASP A 224 -6.98 -16.13 3.61
N GLN A 225 -7.05 -16.50 4.89
CA GLN A 225 -7.52 -17.82 5.31
C GLN A 225 -9.00 -18.03 4.98
N TYR A 226 -9.82 -17.00 5.16
CA TYR A 226 -11.24 -17.06 4.83
C TYR A 226 -11.47 -17.12 3.32
N ALA A 227 -10.76 -16.31 2.53
CA ALA A 227 -10.83 -16.34 1.07
C ALA A 227 -10.43 -17.73 0.51
N ASN A 228 -9.36 -18.34 1.03
CA ASN A 228 -8.97 -19.70 0.68
C ASN A 228 -10.07 -20.72 1.02
N ARG A 229 -10.70 -20.60 2.20
CA ARG A 229 -11.80 -21.49 2.60
C ARG A 229 -13.01 -21.35 1.69
N ILE A 230 -13.37 -20.12 1.32
CA ILE A 230 -14.48 -19.84 0.40
C ILE A 230 -14.17 -20.42 -0.99
N TYR A 231 -12.95 -20.20 -1.49
CA TYR A 231 -12.49 -20.77 -2.75
C TYR A 231 -12.60 -22.30 -2.75
N SER A 232 -12.04 -22.95 -1.73
CA SER A 232 -12.15 -24.39 -1.54
C SER A 232 -13.59 -24.86 -1.55
N ARG A 233 -14.50 -24.17 -0.86
CA ARG A 233 -15.92 -24.53 -0.81
C ARG A 233 -16.63 -24.42 -2.15
N PHE A 234 -16.28 -23.43 -2.97
CA PHE A 234 -16.90 -23.22 -4.28
C PHE A 234 -16.38 -24.21 -5.32
N PHE A 235 -15.09 -24.57 -5.26
CA PHE A 235 -14.43 -25.27 -6.37
C PHE A 235 -13.88 -26.66 -6.03
N LEU A 236 -13.74 -27.03 -4.75
CA LEU A 236 -13.20 -28.33 -4.32
C LEU A 236 -14.30 -29.25 -3.76
N PRO A 237 -14.57 -30.43 -4.37
CA PRO A 237 -15.69 -31.30 -4.01
C PRO A 237 -15.71 -31.82 -2.56
N ASN A 238 -14.57 -31.81 -1.87
CA ASN A 238 -14.40 -32.44 -0.56
C ASN A 238 -14.20 -31.43 0.59
N GLU A 239 -14.16 -30.13 0.30
CA GLU A 239 -13.90 -29.09 1.29
C GLU A 239 -15.13 -28.20 1.48
N GLY A 240 -16.11 -28.70 2.23
CA GLY A 240 -17.31 -27.92 2.57
C GLY A 240 -18.34 -28.79 3.27
N SER A 241 -18.50 -28.60 4.58
CA SER A 241 -19.57 -29.25 5.32
C SER A 241 -20.84 -28.40 5.24
N VAL A 242 -22.02 -29.01 5.13
CA VAL A 242 -23.32 -28.31 5.27
C VAL A 242 -23.44 -27.62 6.64
N PHE A 243 -22.60 -28.03 7.61
CA PHE A 243 -22.53 -27.47 8.95
C PHE A 243 -21.51 -26.32 9.11
N ASP A 244 -20.77 -25.98 8.06
CA ASP A 244 -19.86 -24.83 8.09
C ASP A 244 -20.67 -23.53 8.08
N ARG A 245 -20.91 -23.01 9.29
CA ARG A 245 -21.57 -21.72 9.48
C ARG A 245 -20.67 -20.60 8.94
N ILE A 246 -21.28 -19.74 8.13
CA ILE A 246 -20.79 -18.43 7.74
C ILE A 246 -20.98 -17.47 8.90
#